data_AF-A0A0Q7PLJ9-F1
#
_entry.id   AF-A0A0Q7PLJ9-F1
#
_cell.length_a   1.000
_cell.length_b   1.000
_cell.length_c   1.000
_cell.angle_alpha   90.00
_cell.angle_beta   90.00
_cell.angle_gamma   90.00
#
_symmetry.space_group_name_H-M   'P 1'
#
loop_
_entity.id
_entity.type
_entity.pdbx_description
1 polymer ?
#
loop_
_entity_poly.entity_id
_entity_poly.type
_entity_poly.pdbx_seq_one_letter_code
_entity_poly.pdbx_strand_id
1 'polypeptide(L)'
;MSYRIEHDDSKRESFAEYKYRIYRGDRLIACYWHDYRGDEHGIEFLNGRKEPWPVGRMIDFLEGDGRHPLLSQRAVAYLESNQG
;
A
#
# COMPACT_ATOMS: atom_id res chain seq x y z
N MET A 1 16.30 6.06 1.67
CA MET A 1 15.08 6.90 1.57
C MET A 1 14.01 6.31 2.46
N SER A 2 13.27 7.13 3.20
CA SER A 2 12.19 6.65 4.06
C SER A 2 10.84 6.74 3.35
N TYR A 3 10.15 5.59 3.27
CA TYR A 3 8.73 5.55 2.92
C TYR A 3 7.90 5.59 4.18
N ARG A 4 6.71 6.16 4.06
CA ARG A 4 5.70 6.21 5.12
C ARG A 4 4.39 5.71 4.53
N ILE A 5 3.67 4.89 5.29
CA ILE A 5 2.37 4.39 4.92
C ILE A 5 1.35 4.77 6.00
N GLU A 6 0.15 5.15 5.57
CA GLU A 6 -0.93 5.55 6.45
C GLU A 6 -2.22 4.91 6.01
N HIS A 7 -3.10 4.57 6.96
CA HIS A 7 -4.47 4.21 6.64
C HIS A 7 -5.20 5.40 6.00
N ASP A 8 -5.98 5.12 4.96
CA ASP A 8 -6.97 6.07 4.46
C ASP A 8 -8.26 5.91 5.26
N ASP A 9 -8.41 6.70 6.32
CA ASP A 9 -9.56 6.69 7.24
C ASP A 9 -10.84 7.34 6.66
N SER A 10 -10.93 7.51 5.34
CA SER A 10 -12.19 7.91 4.71
C SER A 10 -13.26 6.86 5.01
N LYS A 11 -14.45 7.32 5.46
CA LYS A 11 -15.55 6.50 6.03
C LYS A 11 -15.65 5.12 5.36
N ARG A 12 -15.12 4.11 6.03
CA ARG A 12 -15.17 2.72 5.55
C ARG A 12 -16.55 2.16 5.84
N GLU A 13 -17.27 1.73 4.81
CA GLU A 13 -18.45 0.88 4.98
C GLU A 13 -18.02 -0.52 5.48
N SER A 14 -18.88 -1.22 6.20
CA SER A 14 -18.61 -2.61 6.59
C SER A 14 -18.30 -3.45 5.35
N PHE A 15 -17.23 -4.27 5.40
CA PHE A 15 -16.72 -5.07 4.28
C PHE A 15 -16.08 -4.31 3.11
N ALA A 16 -15.90 -3.00 3.20
CA ALA A 16 -15.11 -2.26 2.21
C ALA A 16 -13.60 -2.56 2.35
N GLU A 17 -12.90 -2.35 1.24
CA GLU A 17 -11.44 -2.47 1.10
C GLU A 17 -10.70 -1.67 2.18
N TYR A 18 -9.59 -2.21 2.65
CA TYR A 18 -8.60 -1.44 3.39
C TYR A 18 -7.75 -0.67 2.40
N LYS A 19 -7.64 0.64 2.60
CA LYS A 19 -6.87 1.54 1.73
C LYS A 19 -5.77 2.22 2.51
N TYR A 20 -4.65 2.41 1.84
CA TYR A 20 -3.44 2.96 2.42
C TYR A 20 -2.81 3.96 1.47
N ARG A 21 -2.30 5.05 2.01
CA ARG A 21 -1.56 6.08 1.28
C ARG A 21 -0.07 5.89 1.53
N ILE A 22 0.71 5.84 0.44
CA ILE A 22 2.15 5.64 0.49
C ILE A 22 2.86 6.93 0.10
N TYR A 23 3.72 7.40 0.99
CA TYR A 23 4.47 8.64 0.86
C TYR A 23 5.97 8.36 0.76
N ARG A 24 6.67 9.17 -0.03
CA ARG A 24 8.13 9.32 -0.04
C ARG A 24 8.47 10.71 0.48
N GLY A 25 8.97 10.79 1.71
CA GLY A 25 8.95 12.06 2.45
C GLY A 25 7.51 12.57 2.62
N ASP A 26 7.25 13.81 2.20
CA ASP A 26 5.91 14.42 2.27
C ASP A 26 5.08 14.22 0.99
N ARG A 27 5.66 13.60 -0.04
CA ARG A 27 4.99 13.40 -1.33
C ARG A 27 4.24 12.08 -1.36
N LEU A 28 2.93 12.12 -1.57
CA LEU A 28 2.14 10.94 -1.93
C LEU A 28 2.65 10.39 -3.28
N ILE A 29 2.88 9.08 -3.36
CA ILE A 29 3.38 8.43 -4.59
C ILE A 29 2.47 7.32 -5.09
N ALA A 30 1.71 6.67 -4.20
CA ALA A 30 0.81 5.58 -4.53
C ALA A 30 -0.25 5.37 -3.45
N CYS A 31 -1.32 4.68 -3.83
CA CYS A 31 -2.36 4.16 -2.94
C CYS A 31 -2.35 2.63 -3.04
N TYR A 32 -2.21 1.94 -1.91
CA TYR A 32 -2.31 0.49 -1.82
C TYR A 32 -3.68 0.11 -1.24
N TRP A 33 -4.23 -1.02 -1.67
CA TRP A 33 -5.48 -1.54 -1.13
C TRP A 33 -5.45 -3.05 -1.01
N HIS A 34 -6.22 -3.59 -0.06
CA HIS A 34 -6.56 -5.01 -0.03
C HIS A 34 -8.01 -5.20 0.41
N ASP A 35 -8.62 -6.31 -0.01
CA ASP A 35 -9.97 -6.67 0.42
C ASP A 35 -10.02 -7.02 1.92
N TYR A 36 -11.21 -7.31 2.45
CA TYR A 36 -11.38 -7.64 3.86
C TYR A 36 -10.55 -8.86 4.32
N ARG A 37 -10.27 -9.81 3.42
CA ARG A 37 -9.55 -11.06 3.72
C ARG A 37 -8.04 -10.94 3.48
N GLY A 38 -7.60 -9.91 2.75
CA GLY A 38 -6.24 -9.80 2.23
C GLY A 38 -5.98 -10.74 1.05
N ASP A 39 -7.03 -11.32 0.46
CA ASP A 39 -6.93 -12.23 -0.68
C ASP A 39 -6.64 -11.42 -1.94
N GLU A 40 -7.49 -10.45 -2.27
CA GLU A 40 -7.23 -9.51 -3.36
C GLU A 40 -6.57 -8.23 -2.85
N HIS A 41 -5.59 -7.73 -3.61
CA HIS A 41 -4.91 -6.49 -3.31
C HIS A 41 -4.20 -5.89 -4.52
N GLY A 42 -3.87 -4.61 -4.44
CA GLY A 42 -3.19 -3.92 -5.52
C GLY A 42 -2.66 -2.56 -5.11
N ILE A 43 -1.95 -1.95 -6.05
CA ILE A 43 -1.39 -0.60 -5.90
C ILE A 43 -1.76 0.27 -7.10
N GLU A 44 -2.08 1.52 -6.85
CA GLU A 44 -2.33 2.57 -7.84
C GLU A 44 -1.33 3.70 -7.64
N PHE A 45 -0.54 3.99 -8.66
CA PHE A 45 0.41 5.10 -8.68
C PHE A 45 -0.28 6.40 -9.16
N LEU A 46 0.27 7.55 -8.76
CA LEU A 46 -0.30 8.86 -9.15
C LEU A 46 -0.27 9.15 -10.66
N ASN A 47 0.50 8.39 -11.45
CA ASN A 47 0.48 8.46 -12.91
C ASN A 47 -0.67 7.64 -13.54
N GLY A 48 -1.56 7.06 -12.74
CA GLY A 48 -2.69 6.25 -13.18
C GLY A 48 -2.35 4.78 -13.43
N ARG A 49 -1.07 4.37 -13.32
CA ARG A 49 -0.69 2.96 -13.42
C ARG A 49 -1.24 2.19 -12.22
N LYS A 50 -1.88 1.06 -12.49
CA LYS A 50 -2.41 0.14 -11.48
C LYS A 50 -1.78 -1.23 -11.67
N GLU A 51 -1.31 -1.82 -10.58
CA GLU A 51 -0.71 -3.14 -10.59
C GLU A 51 -1.37 -4.02 -9.53
N PRO A 52 -1.91 -5.19 -9.92
CA PRO A 52 -2.42 -6.15 -8.97
C PRO A 52 -1.23 -6.96 -8.40
N TRP A 53 -1.29 -7.35 -7.12
CA TRP A 53 -0.28 -8.21 -6.50
C TRP A 53 1.19 -7.72 -6.60
N PRO A 54 1.52 -6.48 -6.16
CA PRO A 54 2.83 -5.86 -6.40
C PRO A 54 4.02 -6.65 -5.82
N VAL A 55 3.83 -7.38 -4.71
CA VAL A 55 4.92 -8.10 -4.02
C VAL A 55 4.49 -9.49 -3.57
N GLY A 56 3.75 -10.25 -4.39
CA GLY A 56 3.25 -11.55 -3.95
C GLY A 56 2.06 -11.37 -3.00
N ARG A 57 2.08 -11.93 -1.79
CA ARG A 57 0.92 -11.86 -0.88
C ARG A 57 0.83 -10.49 -0.18
N MET A 58 -0.34 -10.15 0.36
CA MET A 58 -0.54 -8.90 1.10
C MET A 58 0.48 -8.73 2.25
N ILE A 59 0.77 -9.80 3.00
CA ILE A 59 1.76 -9.80 4.09
C ILE A 59 3.21 -9.63 3.61
N ASP A 60 3.48 -9.87 2.33
CA ASP A 60 4.80 -9.62 1.74
C ASP A 60 4.94 -8.13 1.35
N PHE A 61 3.84 -7.36 1.38
CA PHE A 61 3.80 -5.92 1.11
C PHE A 61 3.64 -5.09 2.40
N LEU A 62 2.65 -5.45 3.22
CA LEU A 62 2.33 -4.80 4.49
C LEU A 62 2.84 -5.63 5.68
N GLU A 63 3.51 -4.93 6.59
CA GLU A 63 3.92 -5.41 7.90
C GLU A 63 3.28 -4.52 8.99
N GLY A 64 3.54 -4.86 10.26
CA GLY A 64 3.00 -4.13 11.40
C GLY A 64 1.63 -4.64 11.85
N ASP A 65 1.06 -3.95 12.83
CA ASP A 65 -0.30 -4.21 13.27
C ASP A 65 -1.30 -3.36 12.48
N GLY A 66 -2.57 -3.75 12.47
CA GLY A 66 -3.61 -3.01 11.74
C GLY A 66 -3.89 -1.58 12.25
N ARG A 67 -3.16 -1.07 13.24
CA ARG A 67 -3.21 0.34 13.67
C ARG A 67 -1.98 1.12 13.20
N HIS A 68 -0.86 0.45 13.01
CA HIS A 68 0.43 1.02 12.63
C HIS A 68 1.01 0.24 11.45
N PRO A 69 0.47 0.44 10.24
CA PRO A 69 0.96 -0.26 9.06
C PRO A 69 2.41 0.15 8.77
N LEU A 70 3.20 -0.81 8.33
CA LEU A 70 4.57 -0.63 7.87
C LEU A 70 4.73 -1.28 6.50
N LEU A 71 5.66 -0.75 5.70
CA LEU A 71 6.03 -1.38 4.44
C LEU A 71 7.13 -2.41 4.71
N SER A 72 6.97 -3.61 4.14
CA SER A 72 8.04 -4.60 4.17
C SER A 72 9.28 -4.10 3.40
N GLN A 73 10.43 -4.71 3.66
CA GLN A 73 11.63 -4.43 2.86
C GLN A 73 11.41 -4.73 1.37
N ARG A 74 10.61 -5.74 1.05
CA ARG A 74 10.28 -6.11 -0.33
C ARG A 74 9.38 -5.07 -0.99
N ALA A 75 8.42 -4.51 -0.25
CA ALA A 75 7.59 -3.40 -0.71
C ALA A 75 8.42 -2.16 -1.01
N VAL A 76 9.36 -1.82 -0.12
CA VAL A 76 10.29 -0.71 -0.34
C VAL A 76 11.12 -0.92 -1.61
N ALA A 77 11.67 -2.11 -1.81
CA ALA A 77 12.44 -2.43 -3.02
C ALA A 77 11.58 -2.34 -4.30
N TYR A 78 10.35 -2.87 -4.26
CA TYR A 78 9.38 -2.75 -5.34
C TYR A 78 9.03 -1.29 -5.65
N LEU A 79 8.84 -0.45 -4.64
CA LEU A 79 8.55 0.97 -4.83
C LEU A 79 9.74 1.67 -5.50
N GLU A 80 10.96 1.45 -5.03
CA GLU A 80 12.17 2.06 -5.62
C GLU A 80 12.35 1.67 -7.10
N SER A 81 12.08 0.42 -7.51
CA SER A 81 12.14 0.02 -8.92
C SER A 81 11.06 0.66 -9.81
N ASN A 82 10.06 1.28 -9.19
CA ASN A 82 8.88 1.85 -9.83
C ASN A 82 8.78 3.38 -9.71
N GLN A 83 9.81 4.04 -9.14
CA GLN A 83 9.94 5.51 -9.07
C GLN A 83 10.83 6.09 -10.19
N GLY A 84 11.10 5.31 -11.25
CA GLY A 84 11.88 5.72 -12.42
C GLY A 84 11.11 6.62 -13.38
#